data_AF-A0A2E5Q4U9-F1
#
_entry.id   AF-A0A2E5Q4U9-F1
#
_cell.length_a   1.000
_cell.length_b   1.000
_cell.length_c   1.000
_cell.angle_alpha   90.00
_cell.angle_beta   90.00
_cell.angle_gamma   90.00
#
_symmetry.space_group_name_H-M   'P 1'
#
loop_
_entity.id
_entity.type
_entity.pdbx_description
1 polymer ?
#
loop_
_entity_poly.entity_id
_entity_poly.type
_entity_poly.pdbx_seq_one_letter_code
_entity_poly.pdbx_strand_id
1 'polypeptide(L)'
;MATPSVFEAIRPTTPTVSVGVLTADLGPLASQVEIHECSGVKLAHFEVMDGCFCPMTTISPSIVGAVRTSLIKDGHLMITDSIDKITNYVKASADVITVYSVVEAR
;
A
#
# COMPACT_ATOMS: atom_id res chain seq x y z
N MET A 1 -7.95 1.95 25.84
CA MET A 1 -8.12 0.64 25.16
C MET A 1 -7.05 0.57 24.10
N ALA A 2 -6.30 -0.54 23.99
CA ALA A 2 -5.27 -0.66 22.95
C ALA A 2 -5.94 -0.70 21.57
N THR A 3 -5.39 0.01 20.60
CA THR A 3 -5.82 -0.10 19.20
C THR A 3 -5.60 -1.53 18.74
N PRO A 4 -6.61 -2.22 18.18
CA PRO A 4 -6.43 -3.57 17.67
C PRO A 4 -5.34 -3.54 16.59
N SER A 5 -4.49 -4.58 16.59
CA SER A 5 -3.47 -4.73 15.57
C SER A 5 -4.11 -4.89 14.19
N VAL A 6 -3.37 -4.52 13.14
CA VAL A 6 -3.83 -4.73 11.75
C VAL A 6 -4.21 -6.20 11.50
N PHE A 7 -3.47 -7.15 12.08
CA PHE A 7 -3.79 -8.57 11.99
C PHE A 7 -5.14 -8.93 12.62
N GLU A 8 -5.49 -8.36 13.77
CA GLU A 8 -6.81 -8.58 14.40
C GLU A 8 -7.93 -7.98 13.55
N ALA A 9 -7.67 -6.86 12.87
CA ALA A 9 -8.65 -6.23 11.98
C ALA A 9 -8.93 -7.03 10.70
N ILE A 10 -7.91 -7.69 10.10
CA ILE A 10 -8.04 -8.40 8.82
C ILE A 10 -8.37 -9.89 8.95
N ARG A 11 -8.06 -10.54 10.08
CA ARG A 11 -8.38 -11.96 10.32
C ARG A 11 -9.85 -12.34 10.03
N PRO A 12 -10.87 -11.60 10.52
CA PRO A 12 -12.27 -12.00 10.33
C PRO A 12 -12.76 -11.84 8.88
N THR A 13 -12.00 -11.18 8.00
CA THR A 13 -12.42 -10.96 6.60
C THR A 13 -11.93 -12.04 5.65
N THR A 14 -11.49 -13.20 6.14
CA THR A 14 -10.93 -14.28 5.33
C THR A 14 -12.04 -15.03 4.55
N PRO A 15 -11.92 -15.23 3.22
CA PRO A 15 -10.80 -14.81 2.37
C PRO A 15 -10.78 -13.30 2.13
N THR A 16 -9.64 -12.68 2.41
CA THR A 16 -9.46 -11.23 2.30
C THR A 16 -8.94 -10.86 0.91
N VAL A 17 -9.40 -9.74 0.36
CA VAL A 17 -8.91 -9.15 -0.89
C VAL A 17 -8.23 -7.81 -0.59
N SER A 18 -7.00 -7.65 -1.08
CA SER A 18 -6.27 -6.37 -1.09
C SER A 18 -6.29 -5.81 -2.50
N VAL A 19 -6.91 -4.65 -2.70
CA VAL A 19 -7.23 -4.13 -4.04
C VAL A 19 -6.18 -3.13 -4.49
N GLY A 20 -5.53 -3.41 -5.62
CA GLY A 20 -4.56 -2.50 -6.26
C GLY A 20 -5.17 -1.13 -6.56
N VAL A 21 -4.64 -0.08 -5.93
CA VAL A 21 -5.09 1.30 -6.16
C VAL A 21 -4.62 1.80 -7.53
N LEU A 22 -3.46 1.33 -8.00
CA LEU A 22 -2.82 1.82 -9.22
C LEU A 22 -3.35 1.20 -10.52
N THR A 23 -4.20 0.18 -10.42
CA THR A 23 -4.88 -0.41 -11.58
C THR A 23 -6.14 0.35 -11.97
N ALA A 24 -6.57 1.32 -11.17
CA ALA A 24 -7.73 2.16 -11.43
C ALA A 24 -7.39 3.34 -12.37
N ASP A 25 -8.41 4.07 -12.82
CA ASP A 25 -8.21 5.35 -13.48
C ASP A 25 -7.62 6.36 -12.48
N LEU A 26 -6.38 6.78 -12.71
CA LEU A 26 -5.65 7.67 -11.82
C LEU A 26 -6.15 9.12 -11.86
N GLY A 27 -6.89 9.52 -12.91
CA GLY A 27 -7.45 10.87 -13.02
C GLY A 27 -8.39 11.19 -11.85
N PRO A 28 -9.48 10.41 -11.67
CA PRO A 28 -10.40 10.55 -10.55
C PRO A 28 -10.06 9.60 -9.38
N LEU A 29 -8.78 9.50 -8.98
CA LEU A 29 -8.31 8.47 -8.03
C LEU A 29 -9.10 8.46 -6.71
N ALA A 30 -9.47 9.61 -6.17
CA ALA A 30 -10.26 9.70 -4.94
C ALA A 30 -11.60 8.96 -5.09
N SER A 31 -12.31 9.17 -6.20
CA SER A 31 -13.57 8.49 -6.47
C SER A 31 -13.38 6.99 -6.72
N GLN A 32 -12.26 6.57 -7.31
CA GLN A 32 -11.94 5.14 -7.44
C GLN A 32 -11.75 4.47 -6.08
N VAL A 33 -11.08 5.16 -5.15
CA VAL A 33 -10.87 4.67 -3.78
C VAL A 33 -12.17 4.63 -2.99
N GLU A 34 -13.07 5.60 -3.16
CA GLU A 34 -14.42 5.57 -2.55
C GLU A 34 -15.24 4.35 -3.00
N ILE A 35 -15.13 3.95 -4.27
CA ILE A 35 -15.77 2.72 -4.76
C ILE A 35 -15.23 1.50 -4.00
N HIS A 36 -13.92 1.43 -3.75
CA HIS A 36 -13.32 0.35 -2.97
C HIS A 36 -13.87 0.35 -1.54
N GLU A 37 -13.96 1.50 -0.88
CA GLU A 37 -14.54 1.62 0.47
C GLU A 37 -15.98 1.10 0.54
N CYS A 38 -16.77 1.35 -0.50
CA CYS A 38 -18.15 0.90 -0.58
C CYS A 38 -18.31 -0.58 -0.94
N SER A 39 -17.26 -1.23 -1.46
CA SER A 39 -17.28 -2.64 -1.89
C SER A 39 -17.14 -3.65 -0.75
N GLY A 40 -16.84 -3.19 0.47
CA GLY A 40 -16.68 -4.04 1.65
C GLY A 40 -15.28 -4.64 1.83
N VAL A 41 -14.33 -4.35 0.92
CA VAL A 41 -12.91 -4.70 1.12
C VAL A 41 -12.32 -3.91 2.29
N LYS A 42 -11.22 -4.40 2.85
CA LYS A 42 -10.53 -3.76 3.99
C LYS A 42 -9.16 -3.20 3.66
N LEU A 43 -8.56 -3.63 2.55
CA LEU A 43 -7.20 -3.23 2.19
C LEU A 43 -7.14 -2.54 0.83
N ALA A 44 -6.35 -1.48 0.79
CA ALA A 44 -5.95 -0.78 -0.42
C ALA A 44 -4.46 -1.07 -0.66
N HIS A 45 -4.16 -1.74 -1.77
CA HIS A 45 -2.82 -2.17 -2.13
C HIS A 45 -2.09 -1.10 -2.94
N PHE A 46 -0.88 -0.75 -2.50
CA PHE A 46 -0.01 0.24 -3.12
C PHE A 46 1.28 -0.43 -3.59
N GLU A 47 1.42 -0.60 -4.90
CA GLU A 47 2.66 -1.09 -5.51
C GLU A 47 3.64 0.07 -5.70
N VAL A 48 4.75 0.04 -4.97
CA VAL A 48 5.77 1.08 -5.03
C VAL A 48 7.00 0.53 -5.73
N MET A 49 7.30 1.08 -6.90
CA MET A 49 8.41 0.70 -7.76
C MET A 49 9.29 1.92 -8.03
N ASP A 50 10.62 1.78 -7.91
CA ASP A 50 11.57 2.90 -8.04
C ASP A 50 12.36 2.95 -9.35
N GLY A 51 12.12 2.04 -10.29
CA GLY A 51 12.88 1.95 -11.54
C GLY A 51 14.28 1.33 -11.39
N CYS A 52 14.74 1.09 -10.16
CA CYS A 52 16.06 0.53 -9.87
C CYS A 52 15.98 -0.94 -9.48
N PHE A 53 15.06 -1.29 -8.58
CA PHE A 53 14.81 -2.67 -8.19
C PHE A 53 14.02 -3.44 -9.26
N CYS A 54 13.14 -2.74 -9.96
CA CYS A 54 12.41 -3.24 -11.13
C CYS A 54 12.38 -2.14 -12.20
N PRO A 55 12.26 -2.46 -13.49
CA PRO A 55 12.38 -1.49 -14.58
C PRO A 55 11.25 -0.44 -14.63
N MET A 56 10.17 -0.65 -13.89
CA MET A 56 9.03 0.27 -13.83
C MET A 56 9.16 1.22 -12.65
N THR A 57 8.56 2.40 -12.78
CA THR A 57 8.37 3.37 -11.69
C THR A 57 6.89 3.67 -11.55
N THR A 58 6.36 3.59 -10.33
CA THR A 58 4.93 3.76 -10.08
C THR A 58 4.64 5.02 -9.26
N ILE A 59 4.78 4.94 -7.94
CA ILE A 59 4.45 6.00 -6.99
C ILE A 59 5.50 6.08 -5.89
N SER A 60 5.45 7.16 -5.12
CA SER A 60 6.32 7.41 -3.98
C SER A 60 5.51 7.53 -2.68
N PRO A 61 6.16 7.64 -1.50
CA PRO A 61 5.46 7.84 -0.23
C PRO A 61 4.51 9.04 -0.23
N SER A 62 4.79 10.09 -1.00
CA SER A 62 3.92 11.28 -1.05
C SER A 62 2.53 10.96 -1.62
N ILE A 63 2.45 10.08 -2.62
CA ILE A 63 1.18 9.64 -3.21
C ILE A 63 0.44 8.70 -2.25
N VAL A 64 1.16 7.77 -1.60
CA VAL A 64 0.57 6.91 -0.55
C VAL A 64 -0.08 7.75 0.54
N GLY A 65 0.59 8.83 0.98
CA GLY A 65 0.06 9.76 1.98
C GLY A 65 -1.08 10.65 1.46
N ALA A 66 -1.06 11.01 0.17
CA ALA A 66 -2.10 11.84 -0.44
C ALA A 66 -3.44 11.10 -0.59
N VAL A 67 -3.41 9.76 -0.74
CA VAL A 67 -4.62 8.94 -0.82
C VAL A 67 -5.26 8.86 0.57
N ARG A 68 -6.39 9.55 0.74
CA ARG A 68 -7.18 9.54 1.97
C ARG A 68 -8.21 8.43 1.88
N THR A 69 -8.14 7.48 2.80
CA THR A 69 -9.07 6.35 2.89
C THR A 69 -9.10 5.81 4.31
N SER A 70 -10.22 5.18 4.65
CA SER A 70 -10.44 4.36 5.83
C SER A 70 -9.95 2.91 5.68
N LEU A 71 -9.58 2.50 4.46
CA LEU A 71 -8.98 1.20 4.19
C LEU A 71 -7.56 1.13 4.77
N ILE A 72 -7.18 -0.07 5.18
CA ILE A 72 -5.81 -0.39 5.61
C ILE A 72 -4.91 -0.28 4.39
N LYS A 73 -3.88 0.58 4.46
CA LYS A 73 -2.93 0.77 3.37
C LYS A 73 -1.87 -0.31 3.40
N ASP A 74 -1.92 -1.17 2.39
CA ASP A 74 -1.00 -2.29 2.17
C ASP A 74 0.06 -1.89 1.15
N GLY A 75 1.22 -1.45 1.65
CA GLY A 75 2.34 -0.96 0.84
C GLY A 75 3.30 -2.09 0.47
N HIS A 76 3.43 -2.38 -0.81
CA HIS A 76 4.39 -3.35 -1.33
C HIS A 76 5.57 -2.64 -1.98
N LEU A 77 6.73 -2.71 -1.34
CA LEU A 77 7.93 -1.98 -1.73
C LEU A 77 8.85 -2.83 -2.61
N MET A 78 8.81 -2.56 -3.91
CA MET A 78 9.75 -3.03 -4.93
C MET A 78 10.77 -1.92 -5.21
N ILE A 79 11.59 -1.61 -4.20
CA ILE A 79 12.56 -0.50 -4.25
C ILE A 79 13.92 -0.93 -3.69
N THR A 80 14.98 -0.30 -4.18
CA THR A 80 16.35 -0.45 -3.65
C THR A 80 16.43 0.17 -2.25
N ASP A 81 17.18 -0.46 -1.33
CA ASP A 81 17.34 -0.03 0.07
C ASP A 81 15.99 0.15 0.79
N SER A 82 15.05 -0.77 0.56
CA SER A 82 13.69 -0.69 1.10
C SER A 82 13.67 -0.54 2.62
N ILE A 83 14.51 -1.27 3.35
CA ILE A 83 14.65 -1.21 4.82
C ILE A 83 14.93 0.21 5.31
N ASP A 84 15.88 0.91 4.70
CA ASP A 84 16.25 2.28 5.08
C ASP A 84 15.12 3.27 4.78
N LYS A 85 14.30 2.97 3.77
CA LYS A 85 13.21 3.82 3.31
C LYS A 85 11.86 3.54 4.00
N ILE A 86 11.71 2.46 4.79
CA ILE A 86 10.46 2.07 5.47
C ILE A 86 9.84 3.25 6.24
N THR A 87 10.66 4.00 6.97
CA THR A 87 10.19 5.13 7.81
C THR A 87 9.42 6.17 6.99
N ASN A 88 9.73 6.35 5.71
CA ASN A 88 9.03 7.30 4.85
C ASN A 88 7.61 6.82 4.53
N TYR A 89 7.40 5.51 4.37
CA TYR A 89 6.08 4.92 4.14
C TYR A 89 5.25 4.86 5.42
N VAL A 90 5.88 4.62 6.56
CA VAL A 90 5.21 4.74 7.86
C VAL A 90 4.70 6.17 8.08
N LYS A 91 5.52 7.18 7.76
CA LYS A 91 5.09 8.61 7.79
C LYS A 91 3.99 8.94 6.77
N ALA A 92 3.89 8.17 5.69
CA ALA A 92 2.80 8.26 4.71
C ALA A 92 1.54 7.47 5.12
N SER A 93 1.51 6.97 6.36
CA SER A 93 0.42 6.17 6.93
C SER A 93 0.19 4.84 6.20
N ALA A 94 1.27 4.18 5.74
CA ALA A 94 1.18 2.76 5.37
C ALA A 94 1.00 1.91 6.64
N ASP A 95 -0.05 1.09 6.67
CA ASP A 95 -0.40 0.25 7.83
C ASP A 95 0.29 -1.12 7.77
N VAL A 96 0.46 -1.65 6.56
CA VAL A 96 1.24 -2.86 6.26
C VAL A 96 2.32 -2.49 5.27
N ILE A 97 3.54 -2.97 5.51
CA ILE A 97 4.67 -2.77 4.61
C ILE A 97 5.27 -4.13 4.30
N THR A 98 5.17 -4.53 3.03
CA THR A 98 5.80 -5.73 2.48
C THR A 98 7.09 -5.33 1.77
N VAL A 99 8.20 -6.00 2.10
CA VAL A 99 9.52 -5.76 1.53
C VAL A 99 10.13 -7.05 1.01
N TYR A 100 11.04 -6.92 0.04
CA TYR A 100 11.88 -8.05 -0.41
C TYR A 100 13.09 -8.23 0.50
N SER A 101 13.40 -9.48 0.84
CA SER A 101 14.53 -9.83 1.70
C SER A 101 15.90 -9.76 1.01
N VAL A 102 15.93 -9.77 -0.34
CA VAL A 102 17.15 -9.77 -1.14
C VAL A 102 17.19 -8.51 -2.00
N VAL A 103 18.26 -7.72 -1.85
CA VAL A 103 18.45 -6.38 -2.44
C VAL A 103 19.26 -6.41 -3.74
N GLU A 104 19.45 -7.58 -4.35
CA GLU A 104 20.09 -7.63 -5.67
C GLU A 104 19.05 -7.40 -6.76
N ALA A 105 19.04 -6.16 -7.27
CA ALA A 105 18.47 -5.83 -8.56
C ALA A 105 19.13 -6.74 -9.61
N ARG A 106 18.33 -7.55 -10.29
CA ARG A 106 18.79 -8.28 -11.48
C ARG A 106 18.82 -7.38 -12.69
#